data_AF-A0A9X1C9P1-F1
#
_entry.id   AF-A0A9X1C9P1-F1
#
_cell.length_a   1.000
_cell.length_b   1.000
_cell.length_c   1.000
_cell.angle_alpha   90.00
_cell.angle_beta   90.00
_cell.angle_gamma   90.00
#
_symmetry.space_group_name_H-M   'P 1'
#
loop_
_entity.id
_entity.type
_entity.pdbx_description
1 polymer ?
#
loop_
_entity_poly.entity_id
_entity_poly.type
_entity_poly.pdbx_seq_one_letter_code
_entity_poly.pdbx_strand_id
1 'polypeptide(L)'
;MKYQSITKVGLLVITLALFTACGSGSKQKKDQVSEPEQTERQHAGGDGKPQQGDRPQGERPNVADMMAEMDTNKDGKLAESEVKGPLKNDFSKIDTNADGFITEAEFNEAPKPNGEGGGEGRPPRNDKQLPTVAEVLAKMDPNKTPQHISENNYVLTATGQTHTYDAYGKTLTGLQIGDAYYGQDGNYQAGEKMSYTDNGDGTVTDNVTGLMWAQDQSEQSKGWEESFTYTDSLTLGGYSDWRMPTIKELWSIRDQSVGWPYVNTDYFHLVSEDGKEQREQHTWSSNFYLVNTPEANTRVAFIVNDWTGHIKALDGRRYVRAVRGGVYGVNNFKDNGNQTVTDNATGLMWAKNDSGKGMNWEAALAYAENADYAGYSDWRLPNVKELQSIVEYTGAFPAIDTTMFNISKITNEAGHTDYPYFWTSTSAGSERVSGMYFADYVAFGYAVDHDGEDIHGAGAVRFDTKIKDGPAIENEERINNYVRLVRNVK
;
A
#
# COMPACT_ATOMS: atom_id res chain seq x y z
N MET A 1 -43.33 -44.47 -4.09
CA MET A 1 -42.59 -45.59 -4.71
C MET A 1 -41.45 -45.02 -5.54
N LYS A 2 -40.34 -45.76 -5.58
CA LYS A 2 -38.99 -45.39 -6.01
C LYS A 2 -38.91 -44.86 -7.45
N TYR A 3 -38.05 -43.87 -7.68
CA TYR A 3 -37.31 -43.74 -8.94
C TYR A 3 -35.82 -43.95 -8.65
N GLN A 4 -35.25 -44.93 -9.33
CA GLN A 4 -33.83 -45.25 -9.31
C GLN A 4 -33.14 -44.70 -10.57
N SER A 5 -31.93 -44.19 -10.36
CA SER A 5 -30.68 -44.42 -11.12
C SER A 5 -30.68 -44.27 -12.64
N ILE A 6 -29.88 -43.31 -13.14
CA ILE A 6 -28.96 -43.56 -14.26
C ILE A 6 -27.63 -42.82 -14.00
N THR A 7 -26.56 -43.60 -13.92
CA THR A 7 -25.14 -43.22 -13.92
C THR A 7 -24.61 -43.06 -15.36
N LYS A 8 -23.72 -42.10 -15.63
CA LYS A 8 -22.70 -42.12 -16.72
C LYS A 8 -21.60 -41.10 -16.38
N VAL A 9 -20.47 -41.54 -15.84
CA VAL A 9 -19.21 -41.96 -16.51
C VAL A 9 -18.46 -40.80 -17.16
N GLY A 10 -17.33 -40.44 -16.53
CA GLY A 10 -16.39 -39.42 -16.98
C GLY A 10 -15.43 -39.90 -18.08
N LEU A 11 -14.80 -38.94 -18.74
CA LEU A 11 -13.78 -39.14 -19.75
C LEU A 11 -12.50 -38.42 -19.33
N LEU A 12 -11.46 -39.19 -19.06
CA LEU A 12 -10.09 -38.77 -18.77
C LEU A 12 -9.30 -38.84 -20.07
N VAL A 13 -8.69 -37.73 -20.51
CA VAL A 13 -7.80 -37.70 -21.68
C VAL A 13 -6.35 -37.72 -21.18
N ILE A 14 -5.65 -38.83 -21.45
CA ILE A 14 -4.21 -39.00 -21.25
C ILE A 14 -3.55 -38.83 -22.62
N THR A 15 -2.66 -37.85 -22.76
CA THR A 15 -1.81 -37.71 -23.94
C THR A 15 -0.42 -38.27 -23.63
N LEU A 16 -0.05 -39.31 -24.38
CA LEU A 16 1.21 -40.04 -24.32
C LEU A 16 2.23 -39.36 -25.27
N ALA A 17 3.45 -39.12 -24.83
CA ALA A 17 4.58 -38.82 -25.73
C ALA A 17 5.77 -39.72 -25.38
N LEU A 18 6.23 -40.45 -26.41
CA LEU A 18 7.26 -41.49 -26.35
C LEU A 18 8.67 -40.93 -26.15
N PHE A 19 9.45 -41.67 -25.37
CA PHE A 19 10.92 -41.63 -25.36
C PHE A 19 11.50 -42.40 -26.57
N THR A 20 12.58 -41.85 -27.14
CA THR A 20 13.58 -42.62 -27.88
C THR A 20 14.97 -42.14 -27.48
N ALA A 21 15.87 -43.07 -27.18
CA ALA A 21 17.24 -42.83 -26.73
C ALA A 21 18.27 -43.45 -27.69
N CYS A 22 19.47 -42.84 -27.73
CA CYS A 22 20.83 -43.27 -28.15
C CYS A 22 21.49 -42.17 -29.01
N GLY A 23 22.76 -41.76 -28.86
CA GLY A 23 23.87 -42.15 -27.99
C GLY A 23 25.11 -41.24 -28.20
N SER A 24 26.01 -41.25 -27.22
CA SER A 24 27.47 -40.91 -27.17
C SER A 24 28.17 -40.05 -28.24
N GLY A 25 29.03 -39.09 -27.79
CA GLY A 25 30.20 -38.63 -28.56
C GLY A 25 30.87 -37.28 -28.17
N SER A 26 31.91 -37.35 -27.33
CA SER A 26 33.17 -36.54 -27.25
C SER A 26 33.31 -35.03 -27.61
N LYS A 27 33.95 -34.31 -26.66
CA LYS A 27 34.84 -33.10 -26.69
C LYS A 27 35.27 -32.49 -28.05
N GLN A 28 35.29 -31.14 -28.14
CA GLN A 28 36.52 -30.35 -28.39
C GLN A 28 36.37 -28.81 -28.22
N LYS A 29 37.50 -28.18 -27.82
CA LYS A 29 37.83 -26.75 -27.65
C LYS A 29 38.16 -26.07 -28.98
N LYS A 30 38.22 -24.72 -28.96
CA LYS A 30 39.10 -23.75 -29.69
C LYS A 30 38.29 -22.64 -30.35
N ASP A 31 38.74 -21.40 -30.56
CA ASP A 31 39.80 -20.52 -30.05
C ASP A 31 39.45 -19.12 -30.62
N GLN A 32 39.95 -18.06 -29.98
CA GLN A 32 39.95 -16.67 -30.47
C GLN A 32 40.74 -16.51 -31.79
N VAL A 33 40.55 -15.37 -32.50
CA VAL A 33 41.62 -14.46 -33.02
C VAL A 33 41.00 -13.24 -33.75
N SER A 34 41.80 -12.18 -33.71
CA SER A 34 41.71 -10.71 -33.91
C SER A 34 41.49 -10.11 -35.32
N GLU A 35 40.95 -8.86 -35.33
CA GLU A 35 41.32 -7.58 -36.03
C GLU A 35 42.11 -7.57 -37.37
N PRO A 36 42.01 -6.52 -38.26
CA PRO A 36 42.45 -5.14 -37.94
C PRO A 36 41.80 -3.93 -38.67
N GLU A 37 42.18 -2.72 -38.23
CA GLU A 37 42.00 -1.39 -38.82
C GLU A 37 42.74 -1.16 -40.16
N GLN A 38 42.26 -0.23 -41.02
CA GLN A 38 42.92 1.08 -41.31
C GLN A 38 42.39 1.85 -42.56
N THR A 39 41.97 3.10 -42.30
CA THR A 39 42.19 4.41 -43.00
C THR A 39 42.03 4.67 -44.52
N GLU A 40 41.29 5.77 -44.80
CA GLU A 40 41.67 7.04 -45.49
C GLU A 40 41.03 7.49 -46.83
N ARG A 41 40.59 8.78 -46.82
CA ARG A 41 40.44 9.83 -47.89
C ARG A 41 39.26 9.77 -48.86
N GLN A 42 38.69 10.87 -49.39
CA GLN A 42 38.54 12.33 -49.11
C GLN A 42 37.68 12.89 -50.30
N HIS A 43 37.09 14.08 -50.13
CA HIS A 43 36.41 14.99 -51.10
C HIS A 43 34.87 14.92 -51.19
N ALA A 44 34.13 16.01 -51.43
CA ALA A 44 34.20 17.44 -51.09
C ALA A 44 32.94 18.11 -51.73
N GLY A 45 32.26 19.00 -50.98
CA GLY A 45 31.54 20.17 -51.52
C GLY A 45 30.07 20.02 -51.96
N GLY A 46 29.18 20.79 -51.31
CA GLY A 46 27.86 21.15 -51.85
C GLY A 46 26.76 21.48 -50.82
N ASP A 47 26.81 22.69 -50.25
CA ASP A 47 25.69 23.49 -49.68
C ASP A 47 24.67 22.81 -48.75
N GLY A 48 25.06 22.66 -47.48
CA GLY A 48 24.20 22.30 -46.37
C GLY A 48 23.85 23.50 -45.48
N LYS A 49 22.55 23.63 -45.18
CA LYS A 49 21.92 24.45 -44.13
C LYS A 49 22.76 24.52 -42.85
N PRO A 50 22.71 25.62 -42.07
CA PRO A 50 23.43 25.69 -40.80
C PRO A 50 23.02 24.52 -39.89
N GLN A 51 24.03 23.75 -39.49
CA GLN A 51 23.95 22.70 -38.49
C GLN A 51 23.35 23.29 -37.22
N GLN A 52 22.36 22.58 -36.68
CA GLN A 52 21.83 22.76 -35.35
C GLN A 52 22.90 22.27 -34.36
N GLY A 53 23.91 23.12 -34.14
CA GLY A 53 24.94 22.94 -33.13
C GLY A 53 24.40 23.35 -31.77
N ASP A 54 24.67 22.48 -30.78
CA ASP A 54 24.89 22.81 -29.38
C ASP A 54 23.95 23.86 -28.77
N ARG A 55 22.71 23.45 -28.47
CA ARG A 55 21.99 24.03 -27.34
C ARG A 55 22.17 23.11 -26.13
N PRO A 56 22.67 23.62 -25.00
CA PRO A 56 22.63 22.88 -23.74
C PRO A 56 21.19 22.43 -23.48
N GLN A 57 21.05 21.19 -23.03
CA GLN A 57 19.77 20.57 -22.73
C GLN A 57 19.09 21.35 -21.59
N GLY A 58 18.17 22.28 -21.91
CA GLY A 58 17.45 23.06 -20.91
C GLY A 58 16.80 24.38 -21.33
N GLU A 59 17.11 25.01 -22.47
CA GLU A 59 16.52 26.32 -22.81
C GLU A 59 15.25 26.21 -23.69
N ARG A 60 14.12 26.71 -23.17
CA ARG A 60 12.83 26.83 -23.89
C ARG A 60 12.96 27.87 -25.04
N PRO A 61 12.34 27.67 -26.22
CA PRO A 61 12.31 28.68 -27.29
C PRO A 61 11.72 30.02 -26.80
N ASN A 62 12.28 31.16 -27.25
CA ASN A 62 11.73 32.47 -26.91
C ASN A 62 10.47 32.79 -27.74
N VAL A 63 9.64 33.72 -27.26
CA VAL A 63 8.35 34.08 -27.88
C VAL A 63 8.51 34.61 -29.30
N ALA A 64 9.55 35.40 -29.56
CA ALA A 64 9.81 35.98 -30.88
C ALA A 64 10.11 34.89 -31.93
N ASP A 65 10.88 33.87 -31.57
CA ASP A 65 11.16 32.73 -32.44
C ASP A 65 9.88 31.91 -32.71
N MET A 66 9.05 31.71 -31.67
CA MET A 66 7.76 31.00 -31.81
C MET A 66 6.77 31.75 -32.70
N MET A 67 6.70 33.08 -32.58
CA MET A 67 5.85 33.90 -33.45
C MET A 67 6.36 33.91 -34.89
N ALA A 68 7.67 34.04 -35.11
CA ALA A 68 8.26 34.05 -36.45
C ALA A 68 8.05 32.72 -37.21
N GLU A 69 7.89 31.60 -36.50
CA GLU A 69 7.59 30.29 -37.10
C GLU A 69 6.12 30.12 -37.50
N MET A 70 5.19 30.78 -36.80
CA MET A 70 3.75 30.63 -37.00
C MET A 70 3.13 31.77 -37.83
N ASP A 71 3.72 32.96 -37.78
CA ASP A 71 3.33 34.15 -38.54
C ASP A 71 3.66 33.96 -40.03
N THR A 72 2.74 33.27 -40.71
CA THR A 72 2.93 32.81 -42.09
C THR A 72 2.85 33.96 -43.07
N ASN A 73 2.02 34.95 -42.76
CA ASN A 73 1.81 36.13 -43.60
C ASN A 73 2.79 37.28 -43.28
N LYS A 74 3.52 37.20 -42.16
CA LYS A 74 4.56 38.13 -41.68
C LYS A 74 4.03 39.51 -41.31
N ASP A 75 2.83 39.59 -40.77
CA ASP A 75 2.20 40.85 -40.35
C ASP A 75 2.51 41.24 -38.90
N GLY A 76 3.27 40.41 -38.18
CA GLY A 76 3.74 40.66 -36.81
C GLY A 76 2.75 40.25 -35.73
N LYS A 77 1.69 39.52 -36.07
CA LYS A 77 0.68 38.96 -35.15
C LYS A 77 0.23 37.60 -35.64
N LEU A 78 -0.44 36.82 -34.77
CA LEU A 78 -0.90 35.48 -35.10
C LEU A 78 -2.42 35.42 -35.16
N ALA A 79 -2.99 35.13 -36.33
CA ALA A 79 -4.41 34.81 -36.43
C ALA A 79 -4.73 33.41 -35.89
N GLU A 80 -5.98 33.13 -35.53
CA GLU A 80 -6.41 31.80 -35.03
C GLU A 80 -6.11 30.68 -36.05
N SER A 81 -6.12 31.01 -37.35
CA SER A 81 -5.78 30.07 -38.42
C SER A 81 -4.28 29.74 -38.51
N GLU A 82 -3.42 30.59 -37.95
CA GLU A 82 -1.96 30.48 -38.00
C GLU A 82 -1.40 29.72 -36.79
N VAL A 83 -2.12 29.74 -35.66
CA VAL A 83 -1.74 29.00 -34.45
C VAL A 83 -2.05 27.50 -34.52
N LYS A 84 -1.20 26.68 -33.89
CA LYS A 84 -1.34 25.22 -33.83
C LYS A 84 -1.08 24.70 -32.40
N GLY A 85 -1.58 23.49 -32.10
CA GLY A 85 -1.34 22.84 -30.81
C GLY A 85 -2.05 23.53 -29.63
N PRO A 86 -1.49 23.49 -28.41
CA PRO A 86 -2.12 24.05 -27.20
C PRO A 86 -2.49 25.53 -27.31
N LEU A 87 -1.72 26.32 -28.06
CA LEU A 87 -2.00 27.74 -28.33
C LEU A 87 -3.34 27.96 -29.03
N LYS A 88 -3.78 27.00 -29.85
CA LYS A 88 -5.10 27.07 -30.48
C LYS A 88 -6.24 26.85 -29.47
N ASN A 89 -6.03 26.00 -28.47
CA ASN A 89 -7.03 25.71 -27.44
C ASN A 89 -7.20 26.86 -26.45
N ASP A 90 -6.16 27.69 -26.30
CA ASP A 90 -6.13 28.83 -25.39
C ASP A 90 -6.13 30.18 -26.14
N PHE A 91 -6.38 30.19 -27.45
CA PHE A 91 -6.33 31.39 -28.29
C PHE A 91 -7.17 32.54 -27.71
N SER A 92 -8.43 32.25 -27.36
CA SER A 92 -9.34 33.22 -26.76
C SER A 92 -8.99 33.65 -25.33
N LYS A 93 -8.04 32.97 -24.67
CA LYS A 93 -7.51 33.35 -23.35
C LYS A 93 -6.28 34.25 -23.48
N ILE A 94 -5.61 34.22 -24.63
CA ILE A 94 -4.39 34.96 -24.91
C ILE A 94 -4.71 36.26 -25.67
N ASP A 95 -5.68 36.21 -26.58
CA ASP A 95 -6.28 37.38 -27.23
C ASP A 95 -7.15 38.16 -26.22
N THR A 96 -6.49 38.92 -25.34
CA THR A 96 -7.13 39.62 -24.23
C THR A 96 -7.95 40.84 -24.67
N ASN A 97 -7.62 41.43 -25.82
CA ASN A 97 -8.36 42.54 -26.39
C ASN A 97 -9.53 42.06 -27.31
N ALA A 98 -9.57 40.76 -27.60
CA ALA A 98 -10.56 40.07 -28.42
C ALA A 98 -10.65 40.58 -29.88
N ASP A 99 -9.54 41.03 -30.46
CA ASP A 99 -9.46 41.53 -31.83
C ASP A 99 -9.25 40.43 -32.88
N GLY A 100 -9.11 39.17 -32.44
CA GLY A 100 -8.95 37.99 -33.26
C GLY A 100 -7.51 37.68 -33.64
N PHE A 101 -6.53 38.38 -33.05
CA PHE A 101 -5.10 38.17 -33.27
C PHE A 101 -4.35 38.10 -31.94
N ILE A 102 -3.24 37.35 -31.90
CA ILE A 102 -2.31 37.36 -30.78
C ILE A 102 -1.08 38.16 -31.19
N THR A 103 -0.86 39.30 -30.54
CA THR A 103 0.37 40.08 -30.66
C THR A 103 1.49 39.55 -29.75
N GLU A 104 2.73 39.99 -29.97
CA GLU A 104 3.85 39.64 -29.08
C GLU A 104 3.61 40.11 -27.64
N ALA A 105 2.95 41.26 -27.47
CA ALA A 105 2.57 41.77 -26.16
C ALA A 105 1.56 40.82 -25.47
N GLU A 106 0.49 40.43 -26.17
CA GLU A 106 -0.52 39.50 -25.64
C GLU A 106 0.05 38.11 -25.38
N PHE A 107 0.97 37.63 -26.22
CA PHE A 107 1.65 36.38 -25.99
C PHE A 107 2.56 36.44 -24.76
N ASN A 108 3.26 37.55 -24.55
CA ASN A 108 4.10 37.76 -23.38
C ASN A 108 3.27 37.94 -22.08
N GLU A 109 2.06 38.48 -22.20
CA GLU A 109 1.09 38.65 -21.11
C GLU A 109 0.16 37.44 -20.92
N ALA A 110 0.22 36.45 -21.82
CA ALA A 110 -0.56 35.22 -21.77
C ALA A 110 -0.36 34.45 -20.45
N PRO A 111 -1.43 33.90 -19.85
CA PRO A 111 -1.30 33.00 -18.71
C PRO A 111 -0.48 31.76 -19.11
N LYS A 112 0.74 31.63 -18.60
CA LYS A 112 1.62 30.50 -18.93
C LYS A 112 0.97 29.18 -18.46
N PRO A 113 0.95 28.13 -19.29
CA PRO A 113 0.43 26.83 -18.87
C PRO A 113 1.35 26.26 -17.80
N ASN A 114 0.79 25.99 -16.62
CA ASN A 114 1.54 25.45 -15.49
C ASN A 114 1.86 23.98 -15.74
N GLY A 115 3.01 23.75 -16.39
CA GLY A 115 3.71 22.47 -16.53
C GLY A 115 5.19 22.62 -16.16
N GLU A 116 5.47 22.24 -14.90
CA GLU A 116 6.63 21.58 -14.28
C GLU A 116 8.09 21.80 -14.76
N GLY A 117 9.00 21.90 -13.77
CA GLY A 117 10.43 21.51 -13.81
C GLY A 117 11.41 22.53 -14.40
N GLY A 118 12.44 23.03 -13.69
CA GLY A 118 12.91 22.71 -12.35
C GLY A 118 14.01 23.66 -11.89
N GLY A 119 14.47 23.43 -10.66
CA GLY A 119 15.71 24.01 -10.14
C GLY A 119 15.58 25.33 -9.40
N GLU A 120 14.63 25.47 -8.48
CA GLU A 120 14.74 26.28 -7.24
C GLU A 120 13.42 26.19 -6.45
N GLY A 121 13.54 26.00 -5.14
CA GLY A 121 12.50 26.07 -4.10
C GLY A 121 11.02 25.90 -4.52
N ARG A 122 10.45 24.73 -4.21
CA ARG A 122 8.99 24.45 -4.25
C ARG A 122 8.18 25.67 -3.72
N PRO A 123 7.37 26.37 -4.53
CA PRO A 123 6.49 27.41 -4.01
C PRO A 123 5.29 26.76 -3.29
N PRO A 124 4.73 27.42 -2.28
CA PRO A 124 3.82 26.80 -1.31
C PRO A 124 2.49 26.36 -1.95
N ARG A 125 1.97 25.20 -1.52
CA ARG A 125 0.61 24.76 -1.81
C ARG A 125 -0.36 25.86 -1.38
N ASN A 126 -1.38 26.12 -2.19
CA ASN A 126 -2.43 27.10 -1.96
C ASN A 126 -2.99 26.96 -0.53
N ASP A 127 -2.64 27.88 0.37
CA ASP A 127 -3.07 27.90 1.76
C ASP A 127 -4.57 28.28 1.84
N LYS A 128 -5.46 27.31 1.59
CA LYS A 128 -6.47 27.10 2.62
C LYS A 128 -5.64 26.65 3.80
N GLN A 129 -5.52 27.50 4.82
CA GLN A 129 -4.76 27.23 6.04
C GLN A 129 -4.98 25.78 6.40
N LEU A 130 -3.95 25.00 6.14
CA LEU A 130 -4.03 23.59 6.32
C LEU A 130 -4.25 23.33 7.82
N PRO A 131 -5.01 22.29 8.20
CA PRO A 131 -5.35 22.10 9.60
C PRO A 131 -4.08 22.04 10.44
N THR A 132 -4.07 22.83 11.50
CA THR A 132 -3.06 22.78 12.54
C THR A 132 -3.04 21.37 13.14
N VAL A 133 -1.91 20.97 13.72
CA VAL A 133 -1.82 19.70 14.46
C VAL A 133 -2.93 19.60 15.51
N ALA A 134 -3.30 20.71 16.15
CA ALA A 134 -4.41 20.76 17.10
C ALA A 134 -5.77 20.45 16.47
N GLU A 135 -6.06 20.98 15.27
CA GLU A 135 -7.30 20.69 14.53
C GLU A 135 -7.36 19.23 14.05
N VAL A 136 -6.22 18.68 13.60
CA VAL A 136 -6.09 17.27 13.23
C VAL A 136 -6.33 16.37 14.44
N LEU A 137 -5.66 16.65 15.56
CA LEU A 137 -5.83 15.88 16.80
C LEU A 137 -7.27 15.95 17.34
N ALA A 138 -7.92 17.11 17.24
CA ALA A 138 -9.32 17.26 17.64
C ALA A 138 -10.30 16.46 16.75
N LYS A 139 -9.92 16.13 15.51
CA LYS A 139 -10.69 15.26 14.60
C LYS A 139 -10.36 13.78 14.79
N MET A 140 -9.13 13.47 15.18
CA MET A 140 -8.68 12.12 15.55
C MET A 140 -9.22 11.64 16.89
N ASP A 141 -9.84 12.51 17.70
CA ASP A 141 -10.36 12.16 19.03
C ASP A 141 -11.39 11.02 18.94
N PRO A 142 -11.04 9.79 19.40
CA PRO A 142 -11.92 8.64 19.32
C PRO A 142 -13.14 8.77 20.27
N ASN A 143 -13.16 9.78 21.15
CA ASN A 143 -14.24 10.00 22.14
C ASN A 143 -15.38 10.89 21.64
N LYS A 144 -15.38 11.33 20.37
CA LYS A 144 -16.42 12.23 19.84
C LYS A 144 -17.80 11.60 19.59
N THR A 145 -18.05 10.33 19.96
CA THR A 145 -19.42 9.80 20.20
C THR A 145 -19.39 8.63 21.22
N PRO A 146 -20.49 8.37 21.97
CA PRO A 146 -20.66 8.61 23.40
C PRO A 146 -19.97 7.61 24.35
N GLN A 147 -19.72 8.12 25.56
CA GLN A 147 -19.26 7.43 26.76
C GLN A 147 -20.14 6.22 27.14
N HIS A 148 -19.73 5.04 26.68
CA HIS A 148 -19.84 3.81 27.46
C HIS A 148 -18.61 2.96 27.13
N ILE A 149 -17.49 3.26 27.80
CA ILE A 149 -16.35 2.35 27.89
C ILE A 149 -16.80 1.22 28.84
N SER A 150 -17.61 0.29 28.33
CA SER A 150 -17.82 -0.97 29.02
C SER A 150 -16.54 -1.78 28.86
N GLU A 151 -15.71 -1.84 29.92
CA GLU A 151 -14.59 -2.78 30.09
C GLU A 151 -14.10 -3.40 28.76
N ASN A 152 -13.46 -2.55 27.93
CA ASN A 152 -13.28 -2.81 26.49
C ASN A 152 -12.38 -4.01 26.24
N ASN A 153 -12.98 -5.19 26.04
CA ASN A 153 -12.38 -6.23 25.22
C ASN A 153 -12.89 -6.01 23.79
N TYR A 154 -12.02 -5.62 22.86
CA TYR A 154 -12.38 -5.65 21.43
C TYR A 154 -11.84 -6.94 20.81
N VAL A 155 -12.71 -7.62 20.08
CA VAL A 155 -12.43 -8.92 19.50
C VAL A 155 -11.71 -8.73 18.17
N LEU A 156 -10.50 -9.29 18.05
CA LEU A 156 -9.81 -9.33 16.76
C LEU A 156 -10.48 -10.31 15.82
N THR A 157 -10.78 -9.87 14.62
CA THR A 157 -11.22 -10.76 13.54
C THR A 157 -10.06 -11.64 13.07
N ALA A 158 -10.34 -12.87 12.67
CA ALA A 158 -9.39 -13.74 11.97
C ALA A 158 -9.09 -13.20 10.58
N THR A 159 -7.92 -13.53 10.03
CA THR A 159 -7.51 -13.10 8.67
C THR A 159 -8.27 -13.83 7.56
N GLY A 160 -8.88 -14.98 7.87
CA GLY A 160 -9.53 -15.85 6.89
C GLY A 160 -8.61 -16.92 6.31
N GLN A 161 -7.31 -16.92 6.60
CA GLN A 161 -6.42 -17.99 6.15
C GLN A 161 -6.71 -19.31 6.85
N THR A 162 -6.87 -20.35 6.03
CA THR A 162 -7.15 -21.73 6.48
C THR A 162 -6.14 -22.74 5.95
N HIS A 163 -5.20 -22.28 5.11
CA HIS A 163 -4.19 -23.09 4.46
C HIS A 163 -2.79 -22.59 4.85
N THR A 164 -1.83 -23.49 4.82
CA THR A 164 -0.41 -23.19 5.00
C THR A 164 0.32 -23.25 3.66
N TYR A 165 1.40 -22.48 3.51
CA TYR A 165 2.14 -22.37 2.25
C TYR A 165 3.65 -22.45 2.47
N ASP A 166 4.38 -23.00 1.51
CA ASP A 166 5.84 -22.91 1.47
C ASP A 166 6.31 -21.54 0.94
N ALA A 167 7.63 -21.35 0.86
CA ALA A 167 8.23 -20.14 0.34
C ALA A 167 8.01 -19.90 -1.17
N TYR A 168 7.56 -20.93 -1.91
CA TYR A 168 7.26 -20.86 -3.34
C TYR A 168 5.75 -20.77 -3.60
N GLY A 169 4.96 -20.42 -2.59
CA GLY A 169 3.53 -20.19 -2.71
C GLY A 169 2.68 -21.44 -2.89
N LYS A 170 3.25 -22.64 -2.71
CA LYS A 170 2.51 -23.90 -2.80
C LYS A 170 1.83 -24.21 -1.47
N THR A 171 0.56 -24.61 -1.53
CA THR A 171 -0.18 -25.10 -0.36
C THR A 171 0.44 -26.38 0.21
N LEU A 172 0.62 -26.36 1.53
CA LEU A 172 1.07 -27.48 2.36
C LEU A 172 -0.12 -28.05 3.14
N THR A 173 -0.12 -29.35 3.39
CA THR A 173 -1.18 -30.05 4.13
C THR A 173 -0.59 -30.96 5.19
N GLY A 174 -1.21 -31.00 6.36
CA GLY A 174 -0.86 -31.98 7.40
C GLY A 174 0.43 -31.65 8.16
N LEU A 175 0.90 -30.40 8.13
CA LEU A 175 2.05 -29.96 8.92
C LEU A 175 1.83 -30.23 10.41
N GLN A 176 2.85 -30.79 11.05
CA GLN A 176 2.92 -31.06 12.48
C GLN A 176 3.88 -30.06 13.14
N ILE A 177 3.74 -29.89 14.45
CA ILE A 177 4.67 -29.09 15.26
C ILE A 177 6.11 -29.60 15.01
N GLY A 178 7.00 -28.68 14.63
CA GLY A 178 8.40 -28.97 14.30
C GLY A 178 8.68 -29.19 12.81
N ASP A 179 7.65 -29.31 11.96
CA ASP A 179 7.84 -29.32 10.50
C ASP A 179 8.25 -27.95 9.98
N ALA A 180 8.96 -27.94 8.85
CA ALA A 180 9.24 -26.70 8.12
C ALA A 180 7.92 -25.98 7.78
N TYR A 181 7.92 -24.66 7.96
CA TYR A 181 6.76 -23.79 7.77
C TYR A 181 5.56 -24.06 8.70
N TYR A 182 5.68 -24.87 9.76
CA TYR A 182 4.66 -24.89 10.82
C TYR A 182 4.65 -23.57 11.60
N GLY A 183 3.49 -23.19 12.13
CA GLY A 183 3.30 -21.97 12.93
C GLY A 183 2.71 -20.80 12.15
N GLN A 184 2.21 -21.07 10.94
CA GLN A 184 1.55 -20.09 10.09
C GLN A 184 0.15 -19.76 10.60
N ASP A 185 -0.41 -18.68 10.08
CA ASP A 185 -1.79 -18.28 10.35
C ASP A 185 -2.79 -19.39 9.97
N GLY A 186 -2.56 -20.12 8.87
CA GLY A 186 -3.38 -21.28 8.51
C GLY A 186 -3.36 -22.44 9.53
N ASN A 187 -2.33 -22.54 10.38
CA ASN A 187 -2.27 -23.51 11.48
C ASN A 187 -3.11 -23.05 12.69
N TYR A 188 -2.99 -21.76 13.04
CA TYR A 188 -3.57 -21.21 14.28
C TYR A 188 -4.99 -20.64 14.09
N GLN A 189 -5.22 -19.98 12.95
CA GLN A 189 -6.47 -19.33 12.55
C GLN A 189 -6.98 -18.40 13.65
N ALA A 190 -6.04 -17.65 14.26
CA ALA A 190 -6.30 -16.86 15.45
C ALA A 190 -7.24 -15.67 15.15
N GLY A 191 -8.08 -15.34 16.14
CA GLY A 191 -9.15 -14.34 16.02
C GLY A 191 -10.51 -14.97 15.72
N GLU A 192 -11.56 -14.17 15.79
CA GLU A 192 -12.92 -14.61 15.50
C GLU A 192 -13.20 -14.56 14.00
N LYS A 193 -13.80 -15.64 13.46
CA LYS A 193 -14.12 -15.71 12.04
C LYS A 193 -15.00 -14.52 11.62
N MET A 194 -14.55 -13.77 10.62
CA MET A 194 -15.33 -12.66 10.04
C MET A 194 -16.76 -13.10 9.70
N SER A 195 -17.72 -12.27 10.08
CA SER A 195 -19.14 -12.55 9.93
C SER A 195 -19.89 -11.25 9.69
N TYR A 196 -20.61 -11.20 8.57
CA TYR A 196 -21.29 -9.99 8.10
C TYR A 196 -22.76 -10.27 7.81
N THR A 197 -23.62 -9.29 8.11
CA THR A 197 -25.03 -9.30 7.76
C THR A 197 -25.30 -8.11 6.85
N ASP A 198 -25.69 -8.36 5.60
CA ASP A 198 -26.28 -7.33 4.75
C ASP A 198 -27.70 -7.02 5.26
N ASN A 199 -27.95 -5.77 5.63
CA ASN A 199 -29.22 -5.33 6.18
C ASN A 199 -30.27 -5.01 5.09
N GLY A 200 -29.89 -5.03 3.81
CA GLY A 200 -30.76 -4.76 2.67
C GLY A 200 -31.14 -3.30 2.48
N ASP A 201 -30.45 -2.38 3.16
CA ASP A 201 -30.73 -0.94 3.17
C ASP A 201 -29.49 -0.06 2.86
N GLY A 202 -28.46 -0.67 2.26
CA GLY A 202 -27.18 -0.03 1.99
C GLY A 202 -26.16 -0.16 3.13
N THR A 203 -26.47 -0.94 4.19
CA THR A 203 -25.59 -1.12 5.35
C THR A 203 -25.23 -2.59 5.62
N VAL A 204 -24.04 -2.80 6.19
CA VAL A 204 -23.54 -4.10 6.64
C VAL A 204 -23.31 -4.06 8.14
N THR A 205 -23.86 -5.03 8.87
CA THR A 205 -23.50 -5.28 10.27
C THR A 205 -22.30 -6.21 10.33
N ASP A 206 -21.21 -5.80 10.97
CA ASP A 206 -20.11 -6.67 11.36
C ASP A 206 -20.47 -7.36 12.69
N ASN A 207 -20.79 -8.65 12.61
CA ASN A 207 -21.25 -9.42 13.75
C ASN A 207 -20.11 -9.75 14.75
N VAL A 208 -18.85 -9.50 14.39
CA VAL A 208 -17.69 -9.73 15.27
C VAL A 208 -17.35 -8.46 16.05
N THR A 209 -17.21 -7.34 15.35
CA THR A 209 -16.80 -6.07 15.99
C THR A 209 -17.99 -5.30 16.57
N GLY A 210 -19.22 -5.63 16.15
CA GLY A 210 -20.42 -4.89 16.50
C GLY A 210 -20.55 -3.54 15.77
N LEU A 211 -19.63 -3.23 14.86
CA LEU A 211 -19.67 -2.05 14.01
C LEU A 211 -20.69 -2.25 12.87
N MET A 212 -21.17 -1.14 12.34
CA MET A 212 -21.99 -1.13 11.14
C MET A 212 -21.34 -0.22 10.10
N TRP A 213 -21.32 -0.70 8.86
CA TRP A 213 -20.59 -0.11 7.74
C TRP A 213 -21.56 0.27 6.62
N ALA A 214 -21.22 1.32 5.87
CA ALA A 214 -21.81 1.52 4.55
C ALA A 214 -21.34 0.40 3.60
N GLN A 215 -22.26 -0.16 2.81
CA GLN A 215 -21.94 -1.16 1.76
C GLN A 215 -21.08 -0.57 0.64
N ASP A 216 -21.35 0.68 0.27
CA ASP A 216 -20.61 1.41 -0.74
C ASP A 216 -19.59 2.37 -0.10
N GLN A 217 -18.50 2.60 -0.83
CA GLN A 217 -17.66 3.78 -0.60
C GLN A 217 -18.35 5.04 -1.16
N SER A 218 -17.86 6.21 -0.79
CA SER A 218 -18.28 7.47 -1.40
C SER A 218 -18.14 7.44 -2.93
N GLU A 219 -19.11 7.95 -3.68
CA GLU A 219 -19.11 7.94 -5.16
C GLU A 219 -17.90 8.64 -5.79
N GLN A 220 -17.36 9.66 -5.11
CA GLN A 220 -16.23 10.46 -5.59
C GLN A 220 -15.14 10.46 -4.52
N SER A 221 -13.88 10.45 -4.95
CA SER A 221 -12.75 10.62 -4.04
C SER A 221 -12.80 12.01 -3.38
N LYS A 222 -12.38 12.08 -2.12
CA LYS A 222 -12.48 13.25 -1.25
C LYS A 222 -11.13 13.63 -0.66
N GLY A 223 -10.97 14.90 -0.34
CA GLY A 223 -9.89 15.31 0.57
C GLY A 223 -10.09 14.69 1.95
N TRP A 224 -9.01 14.52 2.71
CA TRP A 224 -9.09 13.90 4.04
C TRP A 224 -10.06 14.67 4.97
N GLU A 225 -9.97 16.00 5.04
CA GLU A 225 -10.89 16.82 5.86
C GLU A 225 -12.33 16.83 5.33
N GLU A 226 -12.48 16.85 4.00
CA GLU A 226 -13.79 16.77 3.32
C GLU A 226 -14.52 15.47 3.68
N SER A 227 -13.77 14.39 3.94
CA SER A 227 -14.31 13.09 4.29
C SER A 227 -15.03 13.10 5.64
N PHE A 228 -14.56 13.85 6.63
CA PHE A 228 -15.28 14.02 7.90
C PHE A 228 -16.64 14.70 7.68
N THR A 229 -16.65 15.81 6.95
CA THR A 229 -17.90 16.53 6.63
C THR A 229 -18.88 15.63 5.88
N TYR A 230 -18.39 14.82 4.94
CA TYR A 230 -19.20 13.84 4.23
C TYR A 230 -19.80 12.79 5.18
N THR A 231 -18.99 12.15 6.03
CA THR A 231 -19.50 11.12 6.94
C THR A 231 -20.45 11.68 7.98
N ASP A 232 -20.15 12.86 8.55
CA ASP A 232 -20.95 13.51 9.59
C ASP A 232 -22.33 13.97 9.09
N SER A 233 -22.48 14.17 7.77
CA SER A 233 -23.74 14.56 7.13
C SER A 233 -24.48 13.40 6.46
N LEU A 234 -23.88 12.21 6.43
CA LEU A 234 -24.47 11.05 5.78
C LEU A 234 -25.72 10.58 6.52
N THR A 235 -26.79 10.32 5.78
CA THR A 235 -27.97 9.58 6.26
C THR A 235 -28.15 8.35 5.40
N LEU A 236 -28.03 7.16 6.00
CA LEU A 236 -28.03 5.86 5.32
C LEU A 236 -28.61 4.78 6.24
N GLY A 237 -29.43 3.87 5.72
CA GLY A 237 -30.07 2.81 6.52
C GLY A 237 -30.96 3.32 7.66
N GLY A 238 -31.45 4.56 7.57
CA GLY A 238 -32.19 5.22 8.66
C GLY A 238 -31.32 5.78 9.80
N TYR A 239 -30.00 5.79 9.66
CA TYR A 239 -29.04 6.32 10.63
C TYR A 239 -28.37 7.59 10.15
N SER A 240 -27.98 8.47 11.09
CA SER A 240 -27.33 9.76 10.83
C SER A 240 -26.13 10.03 11.76
N ASP A 241 -25.65 8.99 12.45
CA ASP A 241 -24.50 8.99 13.37
C ASP A 241 -23.27 8.34 12.72
N TRP A 242 -23.14 8.50 11.40
CA TRP A 242 -22.03 7.99 10.62
C TRP A 242 -20.77 8.81 10.86
N ARG A 243 -19.62 8.14 10.82
CA ARG A 243 -18.30 8.77 11.02
C ARG A 243 -17.26 8.13 10.11
N MET A 244 -16.13 8.83 10.00
CA MET A 244 -14.94 8.32 9.35
C MET A 244 -14.33 7.18 10.21
N PRO A 245 -13.93 6.05 9.59
CA PRO A 245 -13.35 4.93 10.32
C PRO A 245 -11.89 5.20 10.69
N THR A 246 -11.46 4.66 11.83
CA THR A 246 -10.03 4.54 12.15
C THR A 246 -9.38 3.47 11.29
N ILE A 247 -8.05 3.47 11.27
CA ILE A 247 -7.26 2.50 10.52
C ILE A 247 -7.46 1.08 11.06
N LYS A 248 -7.59 0.90 12.38
CA LYS A 248 -7.86 -0.40 13.00
C LYS A 248 -9.27 -0.91 12.70
N GLU A 249 -10.26 -0.02 12.60
CA GLU A 249 -11.60 -0.38 12.15
C GLU A 249 -11.58 -0.83 10.68
N LEU A 250 -10.95 -0.07 9.78
CA LEU A 250 -10.81 -0.49 8.38
C LEU A 250 -10.04 -1.80 8.22
N TRP A 251 -9.04 -2.03 9.07
CA TRP A 251 -8.24 -3.26 9.04
C TRP A 251 -9.05 -4.48 9.53
N SER A 252 -10.02 -4.28 10.43
CA SER A 252 -10.84 -5.37 10.97
C SER A 252 -11.66 -6.10 9.89
N ILE A 253 -12.03 -5.41 8.81
CA ILE A 253 -12.81 -5.97 7.70
C ILE A 253 -11.95 -6.54 6.55
N ARG A 254 -10.63 -6.68 6.74
CA ARG A 254 -9.73 -7.27 5.73
C ARG A 254 -9.79 -8.78 5.70
N ASP A 255 -9.75 -9.34 4.49
CA ASP A 255 -9.82 -10.78 4.26
C ASP A 255 -8.61 -11.26 3.45
N GLN A 256 -7.69 -11.94 4.13
CA GLN A 256 -6.46 -12.51 3.56
C GLN A 256 -6.61 -13.99 3.16
N SER A 257 -7.83 -14.51 3.01
CA SER A 257 -8.06 -15.92 2.68
C SER A 257 -7.55 -16.35 1.30
N VAL A 258 -7.70 -15.49 0.29
CA VAL A 258 -7.43 -15.83 -1.13
C VAL A 258 -6.47 -14.88 -1.85
N GLY A 259 -6.27 -13.64 -1.35
CA GLY A 259 -5.51 -12.59 -2.03
C GLY A 259 -6.41 -11.45 -2.49
N TRP A 260 -6.10 -10.84 -3.65
CA TRP A 260 -6.82 -9.66 -4.13
C TRP A 260 -8.21 -10.03 -4.69
N PRO A 261 -9.29 -9.28 -4.36
CA PRO A 261 -9.32 -8.17 -3.40
C PRO A 261 -9.28 -8.64 -1.94
N TYR A 262 -8.53 -7.93 -1.08
CA TYR A 262 -8.42 -8.22 0.36
C TYR A 262 -9.61 -7.74 1.20
N VAL A 263 -10.82 -7.82 0.64
CA VAL A 263 -12.08 -7.49 1.30
C VAL A 263 -13.16 -8.42 0.74
N ASN A 264 -14.14 -8.78 1.57
CA ASN A 264 -15.26 -9.57 1.10
C ASN A 264 -16.22 -8.72 0.24
N THR A 265 -16.15 -8.88 -1.08
CA THR A 265 -16.93 -8.10 -2.05
C THR A 265 -18.41 -8.46 -2.10
N ASP A 266 -18.85 -9.54 -1.46
CA ASP A 266 -20.28 -9.85 -1.32
C ASP A 266 -20.98 -8.87 -0.35
N TYR A 267 -20.20 -8.18 0.50
CA TYR A 267 -20.70 -7.22 1.50
C TYR A 267 -20.15 -5.81 1.29
N PHE A 268 -18.90 -5.69 0.85
CA PHE A 268 -18.21 -4.41 0.74
C PHE A 268 -17.90 -4.10 -0.72
N HIS A 269 -18.72 -3.26 -1.34
CA HIS A 269 -18.57 -2.91 -2.75
C HIS A 269 -17.37 -1.98 -2.96
N LEU A 270 -16.75 -2.12 -4.13
CA LEU A 270 -15.60 -1.34 -4.58
C LEU A 270 -16.05 -0.35 -5.67
N VAL A 271 -15.35 0.78 -5.82
CA VAL A 271 -15.82 1.84 -6.73
C VAL A 271 -15.68 1.50 -8.22
N SER A 272 -14.71 0.67 -8.63
CA SER A 272 -14.46 0.36 -10.05
C SER A 272 -14.69 -1.13 -10.39
N GLU A 273 -15.67 -1.41 -11.25
CA GLU A 273 -15.89 -2.73 -11.85
C GLU A 273 -15.04 -2.98 -13.12
N ASP A 274 -14.45 -1.94 -13.72
CA ASP A 274 -13.89 -1.96 -15.08
C ASP A 274 -12.36 -2.19 -15.19
N GLY A 275 -11.70 -2.51 -14.08
CA GLY A 275 -10.37 -3.16 -14.08
C GLY A 275 -9.13 -2.25 -14.20
N LYS A 276 -9.25 -0.95 -14.48
CA LYS A 276 -8.07 -0.06 -14.61
C LYS A 276 -7.74 0.73 -13.34
N GLU A 277 -8.74 0.98 -12.48
CA GLU A 277 -8.60 1.79 -11.26
C GLU A 277 -8.56 0.96 -9.96
N GLN A 278 -8.63 -0.37 -10.07
CA GLN A 278 -8.79 -1.29 -8.93
C GLN A 278 -7.63 -1.24 -7.92
N ARG A 279 -6.40 -1.03 -8.38
CA ARG A 279 -5.23 -0.90 -7.49
C ARG A 279 -5.21 0.40 -6.69
N GLU A 280 -6.07 1.37 -7.03
CA GLU A 280 -6.17 2.65 -6.35
C GLU A 280 -7.41 2.76 -5.45
N GLN A 281 -8.09 1.62 -5.18
CA GLN A 281 -9.23 1.48 -4.26
C GLN A 281 -8.82 1.69 -2.80
N HIS A 282 -8.41 2.90 -2.51
CA HIS A 282 -7.91 3.35 -1.24
C HIS A 282 -9.04 4.01 -0.45
N THR A 283 -9.27 3.51 0.75
CA THR A 283 -10.17 4.11 1.73
C THR A 283 -9.36 4.93 2.73
N TRP A 284 -9.74 6.20 2.91
CA TRP A 284 -9.20 7.01 3.98
C TRP A 284 -9.56 6.46 5.35
N SER A 285 -8.58 6.47 6.26
CA SER A 285 -8.83 6.39 7.70
C SER A 285 -8.82 7.79 8.33
N SER A 286 -9.40 7.92 9.51
CA SER A 286 -9.31 9.10 10.36
C SER A 286 -7.93 9.28 11.01
N ASN A 287 -6.98 8.38 10.78
CA ASN A 287 -5.63 8.49 11.32
C ASN A 287 -4.73 9.31 10.40
N PHE A 288 -4.33 10.49 10.86
CA PHE A 288 -3.35 11.31 10.16
C PHE A 288 -1.92 10.87 10.50
N TYR A 289 -1.01 10.88 9.53
CA TYR A 289 0.39 10.58 9.79
C TYR A 289 1.09 11.82 10.33
N LEU A 290 1.36 11.79 11.64
CA LEU A 290 1.91 12.92 12.39
C LEU A 290 3.39 12.75 12.75
N VAL A 291 4.07 11.74 12.18
CA VAL A 291 5.52 11.59 12.38
C VAL A 291 6.22 12.84 11.85
N ASN A 292 6.87 13.57 12.75
CA ASN A 292 7.48 14.86 12.47
C ASN A 292 8.99 14.75 12.54
N THR A 293 9.56 14.19 11.49
CA THR A 293 10.99 14.00 11.29
C THR A 293 11.38 14.57 9.93
N PRO A 294 12.67 14.90 9.70
CA PRO A 294 13.12 15.40 8.40
C PRO A 294 12.84 14.42 7.25
N GLU A 295 12.81 13.12 7.54
CA GLU A 295 12.61 12.05 6.55
C GLU A 295 11.12 11.74 6.31
N ALA A 296 10.22 12.12 7.23
CA ALA A 296 8.80 11.84 7.09
C ALA A 296 8.13 12.79 6.10
N ASN A 297 7.26 12.23 5.25
CA ASN A 297 6.47 13.01 4.31
C ASN A 297 5.56 14.01 5.04
N THR A 298 5.77 15.30 4.81
CA THR A 298 5.03 16.35 5.50
C THR A 298 3.59 16.40 4.97
N ARG A 299 2.68 15.75 5.72
CA ARG A 299 1.21 15.84 5.66
C ARG A 299 0.50 14.81 4.77
N VAL A 300 0.57 13.57 5.20
CA VAL A 300 -0.18 12.44 4.64
C VAL A 300 -1.12 11.84 5.69
N ALA A 301 -2.12 11.08 5.27
CA ALA A 301 -2.99 10.33 6.18
C ALA A 301 -2.96 8.85 5.82
N PHE A 302 -3.29 7.99 6.78
CA PHE A 302 -3.34 6.56 6.53
C PHE A 302 -4.55 6.20 5.69
N ILE A 303 -4.31 5.37 4.70
CA ILE A 303 -5.31 4.65 3.93
C ILE A 303 -5.22 3.17 4.21
N VAL A 304 -6.30 2.47 3.87
CA VAL A 304 -6.21 1.05 3.56
C VAL A 304 -6.63 0.82 2.12
N ASN A 305 -5.88 0.02 1.39
CA ASN A 305 -6.21 -0.36 0.03
C ASN A 305 -7.08 -1.62 0.05
N ASP A 306 -8.36 -1.48 -0.29
CA ASP A 306 -9.34 -2.58 -0.25
C ASP A 306 -9.05 -3.66 -1.30
N TRP A 307 -8.31 -3.34 -2.36
CA TRP A 307 -7.89 -4.31 -3.37
C TRP A 307 -6.61 -5.05 -2.96
N THR A 308 -5.54 -4.28 -2.73
CA THR A 308 -4.19 -4.82 -2.57
C THR A 308 -3.82 -5.16 -1.13
N GLY A 309 -4.67 -4.79 -0.16
CA GLY A 309 -4.52 -5.17 1.26
C GLY A 309 -3.51 -4.32 2.02
N HIS A 310 -3.02 -3.24 1.44
CA HIS A 310 -1.97 -2.42 2.06
C HIS A 310 -2.51 -1.37 3.03
N ILE A 311 -1.76 -1.10 4.10
CA ILE A 311 -1.83 0.16 4.85
C ILE A 311 -0.68 1.04 4.39
N LYS A 312 -0.98 2.28 3.99
CA LYS A 312 0.01 3.29 3.53
C LYS A 312 -0.41 4.67 4.02
N ALA A 313 0.53 5.55 4.23
CA ALA A 313 0.30 6.97 4.48
C ALA A 313 0.55 7.74 3.17
N LEU A 314 -0.50 8.35 2.60
CA LEU A 314 -0.44 9.03 1.31
C LEU A 314 -1.10 10.41 1.34
N ASP A 315 -0.82 11.25 0.34
CA ASP A 315 -1.52 12.51 0.09
C ASP A 315 -2.54 12.38 -1.06
N GLY A 316 -3.30 13.44 -1.31
CA GLY A 316 -4.22 13.54 -2.45
C GLY A 316 -5.67 13.32 -2.05
N ARG A 317 -6.46 12.75 -2.97
CA ARG A 317 -7.89 12.44 -2.78
C ARG A 317 -8.10 10.94 -2.76
N ARG A 318 -8.98 10.43 -1.90
CA ARG A 318 -9.27 9.00 -1.74
C ARG A 318 -10.74 8.78 -1.41
N TYR A 319 -11.22 7.56 -1.54
CA TYR A 319 -12.59 7.22 -1.18
C TYR A 319 -12.73 7.10 0.35
N VAL A 320 -13.96 7.12 0.85
CA VAL A 320 -14.25 6.88 2.27
C VAL A 320 -15.44 5.92 2.38
N ARG A 321 -15.32 4.94 3.27
CA ARG A 321 -16.42 4.05 3.69
C ARG A 321 -16.82 4.46 5.10
N ALA A 322 -18.05 4.93 5.27
CA ALA A 322 -18.53 5.36 6.58
C ALA A 322 -18.73 4.16 7.52
N VAL A 323 -18.47 4.39 8.81
CA VAL A 323 -18.72 3.42 9.88
C VAL A 323 -19.53 4.08 10.99
N ARG A 324 -20.26 3.28 11.75
CA ARG A 324 -20.93 3.67 12.99
C ARG A 324 -20.86 2.55 14.02
N GLY A 325 -21.15 2.87 15.28
CA GLY A 325 -21.10 1.93 16.39
C GLY A 325 -20.06 2.30 17.45
N GLY A 326 -19.71 1.33 18.29
CA GLY A 326 -18.81 1.50 19.44
C GLY A 326 -17.36 1.81 19.08
N VAL A 327 -16.52 1.89 20.11
CA VAL A 327 -15.07 2.09 19.97
C VAL A 327 -14.38 0.75 19.72
N TYR A 328 -13.49 0.68 18.73
CA TYR A 328 -12.72 -0.51 18.39
C TYR A 328 -11.22 -0.17 18.26
N GLY A 329 -10.33 -1.10 18.59
CA GLY A 329 -8.89 -0.93 18.36
C GLY A 329 -8.12 -0.18 19.45
N VAL A 330 -8.74 0.10 20.61
CA VAL A 330 -8.08 0.74 21.75
C VAL A 330 -7.48 -0.34 22.65
N ASN A 331 -6.15 -0.38 22.73
CA ASN A 331 -5.43 -1.35 23.57
C ASN A 331 -5.54 -0.99 25.05
N ASN A 332 -5.36 -2.00 25.90
CA ASN A 332 -5.27 -1.85 27.36
C ASN A 332 -4.02 -2.60 27.85
N PHE A 333 -2.85 -2.03 27.54
CA PHE A 333 -1.56 -2.63 27.85
C PHE A 333 -1.23 -2.58 29.34
N LYS A 334 -0.70 -3.70 29.82
CA LYS A 334 -0.16 -3.87 31.16
C LYS A 334 1.21 -4.53 31.05
N ASP A 335 2.24 -3.82 31.50
CA ASP A 335 3.55 -4.44 31.75
C ASP A 335 3.43 -5.41 32.94
N ASN A 336 3.80 -6.67 32.73
CA ASN A 336 3.75 -7.71 33.75
C ASN A 336 5.00 -7.75 34.63
N GLY A 337 6.03 -6.92 34.35
CA GLY A 337 7.27 -6.87 35.11
C GLY A 337 8.18 -8.10 34.93
N ASN A 338 7.83 -8.99 34.00
CA ASN A 338 8.55 -10.23 33.70
C ASN A 338 8.99 -10.30 32.23
N GLN A 339 9.18 -9.14 31.59
CA GLN A 339 9.49 -9.00 30.16
C GLN A 339 8.34 -9.36 29.20
N THR A 340 7.10 -9.42 29.70
CA THR A 340 5.91 -9.56 28.86
C THR A 340 4.97 -8.37 29.06
N VAL A 341 4.20 -8.06 28.02
CA VAL A 341 3.13 -7.06 28.05
C VAL A 341 1.83 -7.76 27.73
N THR A 342 0.82 -7.62 28.58
CA THR A 342 -0.52 -8.12 28.30
C THR A 342 -1.38 -6.99 27.77
N ASP A 343 -2.03 -7.21 26.63
CA ASP A 343 -3.13 -6.37 26.19
C ASP A 343 -4.44 -6.97 26.69
N ASN A 344 -4.99 -6.38 27.76
CA ASN A 344 -6.24 -6.86 28.33
C ASN A 344 -7.41 -6.68 27.36
N ALA A 345 -7.31 -5.76 26.38
CA ALA A 345 -8.38 -5.51 25.43
C ALA A 345 -8.52 -6.63 24.37
N THR A 346 -7.42 -7.31 24.02
CA THR A 346 -7.43 -8.38 23.01
C THR A 346 -7.27 -9.77 23.63
N GLY A 347 -6.90 -9.86 24.90
CA GLY A 347 -6.55 -11.13 25.57
C GLY A 347 -5.21 -11.71 25.11
N LEU A 348 -4.40 -10.90 24.41
CA LEU A 348 -3.08 -11.29 23.94
C LEU A 348 -1.98 -10.89 24.94
N MET A 349 -0.93 -11.69 24.99
CA MET A 349 0.30 -11.37 25.69
C MET A 349 1.47 -11.40 24.71
N TRP A 350 2.31 -10.39 24.81
CA TRP A 350 3.37 -10.07 23.89
C TRP A 350 4.72 -10.14 24.58
N ALA A 351 5.76 -10.57 23.86
CA ALA A 351 7.12 -10.35 24.30
C ALA A 351 7.42 -8.84 24.29
N LYS A 352 8.03 -8.34 25.38
CA LYS A 352 8.40 -6.94 25.50
C LYS A 352 9.56 -6.57 24.56
N ASN A 353 10.52 -7.47 24.38
CA ASN A 353 11.62 -7.33 23.43
C ASN A 353 11.27 -8.01 22.09
N ASP A 354 11.82 -7.48 21.00
CA ASP A 354 11.83 -8.17 19.70
C ASP A 354 13.01 -9.15 19.59
N SER A 355 13.12 -9.80 18.43
CA SER A 355 14.16 -10.78 18.12
C SER A 355 15.60 -10.24 18.11
N GLY A 356 15.79 -8.91 18.14
CA GLY A 356 17.11 -8.26 18.09
C GLY A 356 17.81 -8.31 16.73
N LYS A 357 17.30 -9.12 15.80
CA LYS A 357 17.83 -9.29 14.43
C LYS A 357 16.73 -9.72 13.47
N GLY A 358 16.86 -9.31 12.22
CA GLY A 358 16.02 -9.78 11.12
C GLY A 358 16.34 -11.22 10.71
N MET A 359 15.34 -11.91 10.17
CA MET A 359 15.46 -13.28 9.67
C MET A 359 14.45 -13.52 8.53
N ASN A 360 14.70 -14.54 7.72
CA ASN A 360 13.74 -14.93 6.70
C ASN A 360 12.46 -15.52 7.29
N TRP A 361 11.41 -15.59 6.48
CA TRP A 361 10.07 -15.93 6.97
C TRP A 361 9.98 -17.34 7.57
N GLU A 362 10.63 -18.33 6.93
CA GLU A 362 10.70 -19.70 7.48
C GLU A 362 11.42 -19.74 8.84
N ALA A 363 12.54 -19.02 8.95
CA ALA A 363 13.28 -18.89 10.20
C ALA A 363 12.49 -18.13 11.26
N ALA A 364 11.65 -17.16 10.89
CA ALA A 364 10.77 -16.41 11.79
C ALA A 364 9.70 -17.32 12.42
N LEU A 365 9.06 -18.16 11.61
CA LEU A 365 8.12 -19.18 12.08
C LEU A 365 8.81 -20.13 13.06
N ALA A 366 9.95 -20.71 12.66
CA ALA A 366 10.71 -21.61 13.51
C ALA A 366 11.23 -20.95 14.79
N TYR A 367 11.66 -19.67 14.73
CA TYR A 367 12.09 -18.92 15.89
C TYR A 367 10.97 -18.79 16.92
N ALA A 368 9.75 -18.48 16.47
CA ALA A 368 8.63 -18.29 17.37
C ALA A 368 8.16 -19.61 18.00
N GLU A 369 8.01 -20.67 17.21
CA GLU A 369 7.58 -22.00 17.69
C GLU A 369 8.56 -22.63 18.70
N ASN A 370 9.85 -22.29 18.60
CA ASN A 370 10.89 -22.80 19.50
C ASN A 370 11.25 -21.84 20.63
N ALA A 371 10.53 -20.72 20.78
CA ALA A 371 10.87 -19.73 21.81
C ALA A 371 10.47 -20.24 23.21
N ASP A 372 11.45 -20.29 24.10
CA ASP A 372 11.24 -20.33 25.55
C ASP A 372 11.62 -18.96 26.12
N TYR A 373 10.61 -18.12 26.34
CA TYR A 373 10.79 -16.73 26.72
C TYR A 373 9.88 -16.37 27.88
N ALA A 374 10.45 -15.70 28.89
CA ALA A 374 9.77 -15.27 30.11
C ALA A 374 9.02 -16.41 30.86
N GLY A 375 9.50 -17.66 30.73
CA GLY A 375 8.91 -18.84 31.37
C GLY A 375 7.74 -19.46 30.60
N TYR A 376 7.60 -19.14 29.33
CA TYR A 376 6.55 -19.62 28.45
C TYR A 376 7.14 -20.21 27.16
N SER A 377 6.56 -21.30 26.68
CA SER A 377 7.03 -22.07 25.52
C SER A 377 5.96 -22.27 24.43
N ASP A 378 4.85 -21.53 24.53
CA ASP A 378 3.72 -21.53 23.60
C ASP A 378 3.60 -20.19 22.88
N TRP A 379 4.75 -19.60 22.58
CA TRP A 379 4.85 -18.42 21.74
C TRP A 379 4.65 -18.79 20.27
N ARG A 380 4.14 -17.83 19.51
CA ARG A 380 3.95 -17.94 18.06
C ARG A 380 4.23 -16.62 17.38
N LEU A 381 4.39 -16.68 16.06
CA LEU A 381 4.47 -15.51 15.21
C LEU A 381 3.05 -14.94 15.05
N PRO A 382 2.81 -13.64 15.34
CA PRO A 382 1.48 -13.04 15.23
C PRO A 382 1.01 -13.05 13.78
N ASN A 383 -0.29 -13.21 13.58
CA ASN A 383 -0.86 -12.94 12.27
C ASN A 383 -0.93 -11.42 12.02
N VAL A 384 -1.23 -11.01 10.78
CA VAL A 384 -1.18 -9.59 10.40
C VAL A 384 -2.20 -8.72 11.17
N LYS A 385 -3.34 -9.28 11.57
CA LYS A 385 -4.35 -8.55 12.37
C LYS A 385 -3.90 -8.37 13.81
N GLU A 386 -3.27 -9.38 14.40
CA GLU A 386 -2.69 -9.28 15.74
C GLU A 386 -1.52 -8.30 15.77
N LEU A 387 -0.58 -8.36 14.82
CA LEU A 387 0.57 -7.46 14.81
C LEU A 387 0.15 -6.00 14.54
N GLN A 388 -0.83 -5.78 13.66
CA GLN A 388 -1.38 -4.46 13.41
C GLN A 388 -2.11 -3.89 14.64
N SER A 389 -2.68 -4.75 15.49
CA SER A 389 -3.42 -4.33 16.69
C SER A 389 -2.57 -3.55 17.70
N ILE A 390 -1.24 -3.71 17.69
CA ILE A 390 -0.30 -3.03 18.59
C ILE A 390 0.42 -1.83 17.94
N VAL A 391 0.10 -1.52 16.68
CA VAL A 391 0.65 -0.35 16.00
C VAL A 391 0.02 0.93 16.55
N GLU A 392 0.88 1.93 16.79
CA GLU A 392 0.49 3.25 17.29
C GLU A 392 0.37 4.25 16.13
N TYR A 393 -0.87 4.68 15.85
CA TYR A 393 -1.22 5.55 14.73
C TYR A 393 -1.49 7.01 15.14
N THR A 394 -1.04 7.43 16.33
CA THR A 394 -1.13 8.82 16.82
C THR A 394 0.10 9.67 16.45
N GLY A 395 1.02 9.14 15.64
CA GLY A 395 2.24 9.84 15.21
C GLY A 395 3.50 9.49 16.01
N ALA A 396 3.47 8.42 16.79
CA ALA A 396 4.67 7.89 17.43
C ALA A 396 5.70 7.43 16.39
N PHE A 397 6.98 7.67 16.67
CA PHE A 397 8.10 7.12 15.90
C PHE A 397 9.12 6.50 16.86
N PRO A 398 9.27 5.16 16.88
CA PRO A 398 8.60 4.16 16.04
C PRO A 398 7.09 4.08 16.28
N ALA A 399 6.35 3.48 15.34
CA ALA A 399 4.90 3.35 15.37
C ALA A 399 4.40 2.28 16.39
N ILE A 400 4.88 2.36 17.63
CA ILE A 400 4.52 1.49 18.76
C ILE A 400 4.60 2.28 20.08
N ASP A 401 3.85 1.85 21.09
CA ASP A 401 3.99 2.39 22.45
C ASP A 401 5.34 1.97 23.07
N THR A 402 6.33 2.85 22.99
CA THR A 402 7.69 2.64 23.51
C THR A 402 7.77 2.66 25.04
N THR A 403 6.70 3.03 25.74
CA THR A 403 6.62 2.87 27.21
C THR A 403 6.34 1.43 27.60
N MET A 404 5.68 0.68 26.71
CA MET A 404 5.33 -0.73 26.90
C MET A 404 6.31 -1.66 26.21
N PHE A 405 6.76 -1.33 25.00
CA PHE A 405 7.55 -2.23 24.15
C PHE A 405 8.96 -1.70 23.88
N ASN A 406 9.94 -2.59 24.02
CA ASN A 406 11.29 -2.33 23.52
C ASN A 406 11.36 -2.68 22.04
N ILE A 407 12.06 -1.87 21.26
CA ILE A 407 12.23 -2.08 19.83
C ILE A 407 13.66 -1.79 19.40
N SER A 408 14.20 -2.68 18.58
CA SER A 408 15.53 -2.61 17.99
C SER A 408 15.67 -1.40 17.08
N LYS A 409 16.87 -0.83 17.02
CA LYS A 409 17.23 0.22 16.06
C LYS A 409 18.03 -0.38 14.93
N ILE A 410 17.80 0.11 13.72
CA ILE A 410 18.52 -0.28 12.51
C ILE A 410 19.10 0.95 11.81
N THR A 411 19.91 0.70 10.80
CA THR A 411 20.30 1.71 9.81
C THR A 411 19.58 1.38 8.52
N ASN A 412 18.77 2.30 8.01
CA ASN A 412 18.04 2.10 6.76
C ASN A 412 18.93 2.31 5.52
N GLU A 413 18.34 2.14 4.35
CA GLU A 413 18.96 2.19 3.03
C GLU A 413 19.61 3.55 2.74
N ALA A 414 19.07 4.64 3.31
CA ALA A 414 19.64 6.00 3.25
C ALA A 414 20.77 6.24 4.28
N GLY A 415 21.10 5.25 5.12
CA GLY A 415 22.11 5.39 6.17
C GLY A 415 21.61 6.07 7.45
N HIS A 416 20.30 6.30 7.58
CA HIS A 416 19.69 6.95 8.74
C HIS A 416 19.36 5.94 9.84
N THR A 417 19.29 6.41 11.10
CA THR A 417 18.77 5.59 12.20
C THR A 417 17.27 5.40 12.04
N ASP A 418 16.82 4.16 12.07
CA ASP A 418 15.43 3.79 11.81
C ASP A 418 15.02 2.58 12.68
N TYR A 419 13.81 2.06 12.46
CA TYR A 419 13.24 0.92 13.16
C TYR A 419 12.79 -0.16 12.17
N PRO A 420 12.88 -1.45 12.56
CA PRO A 420 12.72 -2.53 11.61
C PRO A 420 11.28 -2.81 11.22
N TYR A 421 11.14 -3.61 10.17
CA TYR A 421 9.89 -4.25 9.80
C TYR A 421 9.78 -5.60 10.49
N PHE A 422 8.56 -6.07 10.68
CA PHE A 422 8.27 -7.28 11.44
C PHE A 422 7.43 -8.24 10.63
N TRP A 423 7.88 -9.50 10.56
CA TRP A 423 7.12 -10.55 9.91
C TRP A 423 5.83 -10.86 10.66
N THR A 424 4.82 -11.25 9.90
CA THR A 424 3.62 -11.90 10.38
C THR A 424 3.58 -13.35 9.92
N SER A 425 2.72 -14.17 10.52
CA SER A 425 2.46 -15.54 10.09
C SER A 425 1.47 -15.65 8.93
N THR A 426 0.96 -14.51 8.43
CA THR A 426 -0.03 -14.43 7.36
C THR A 426 0.67 -14.38 6.00
N SER A 427 0.31 -15.31 5.10
CA SER A 427 0.80 -15.28 3.72
C SER A 427 0.08 -14.20 2.90
N ALA A 428 0.62 -13.80 1.77
CA ALA A 428 -0.03 -12.86 0.86
C ALA A 428 0.11 -13.34 -0.59
N GLY A 429 -0.93 -13.05 -1.36
CA GLY A 429 -1.00 -13.29 -2.80
C GLY A 429 -1.22 -12.01 -3.59
N SER A 430 -1.06 -12.13 -4.90
CA SER A 430 -1.29 -11.06 -5.87
C SER A 430 -1.85 -11.64 -7.17
N GLU A 431 -2.59 -10.84 -7.92
CA GLU A 431 -3.01 -11.19 -9.29
C GLU A 431 -1.82 -11.33 -10.26
N ARG A 432 -0.66 -10.75 -9.93
CA ARG A 432 0.54 -10.77 -10.80
C ARG A 432 1.29 -12.10 -10.76
N VAL A 433 1.18 -12.82 -9.65
CA VAL A 433 1.93 -14.05 -9.40
C VAL A 433 0.97 -15.06 -8.77
N SER A 434 0.69 -16.14 -9.50
CA SER A 434 -0.20 -17.20 -9.02
C SER A 434 0.40 -17.92 -7.81
N GLY A 435 -0.26 -17.88 -6.66
CA GLY A 435 0.17 -18.55 -5.43
C GLY A 435 0.54 -17.57 -4.31
N MET A 436 0.83 -18.10 -3.13
CA MET A 436 1.07 -17.32 -1.90
C MET A 436 2.57 -17.12 -1.65
N TYR A 437 3.27 -16.52 -2.60
CA TYR A 437 4.74 -16.30 -2.54
C TYR A 437 5.18 -15.32 -1.46
N PHE A 438 4.26 -14.48 -1.00
CA PHE A 438 4.56 -13.37 -0.11
C PHE A 438 4.10 -13.68 1.31
N ALA A 439 4.64 -12.94 2.27
CA ALA A 439 4.11 -12.85 3.63
C ALA A 439 3.93 -11.39 4.02
N ASP A 440 2.89 -11.10 4.80
CA ASP A 440 2.66 -9.74 5.29
C ASP A 440 3.71 -9.37 6.36
N TYR A 441 4.10 -8.11 6.35
CA TYR A 441 4.92 -7.47 7.36
C TYR A 441 4.30 -6.14 7.81
N VAL A 442 4.70 -5.71 9.00
CA VAL A 442 4.36 -4.39 9.55
C VAL A 442 5.64 -3.58 9.71
N ALA A 443 5.66 -2.36 9.16
CA ALA A 443 6.79 -1.44 9.29
C ALA A 443 6.62 -0.58 10.55
N PHE A 444 7.47 -0.76 11.57
CA PHE A 444 7.43 0.09 12.77
C PHE A 444 8.31 1.34 12.64
N GLY A 445 9.30 1.32 11.74
CA GLY A 445 10.03 2.50 11.26
C GLY A 445 9.49 3.00 9.93
N TYR A 446 10.25 3.84 9.22
CA TYR A 446 9.81 4.37 7.92
C TYR A 446 9.61 3.25 6.91
N ALA A 447 8.56 3.34 6.11
CA ALA A 447 8.29 2.36 5.07
C ALA A 447 8.84 2.86 3.75
N VAL A 448 10.14 2.60 3.54
CA VAL A 448 10.94 3.26 2.51
C VAL A 448 10.94 2.58 1.14
N ASP A 449 11.34 3.33 0.13
CA ASP A 449 11.71 2.82 -1.20
C ASP A 449 13.21 2.55 -1.34
N HIS A 450 13.68 2.35 -2.57
CA HIS A 450 15.08 2.05 -2.88
C HIS A 450 16.07 3.14 -2.51
N ASP A 451 15.61 4.39 -2.52
CA ASP A 451 16.44 5.53 -2.20
C ASP A 451 16.42 5.79 -0.67
N GLY A 452 15.67 4.99 0.09
CA GLY A 452 15.48 5.15 1.53
C GLY A 452 14.48 6.25 1.91
N GLU A 453 13.66 6.70 0.95
CA GLU A 453 12.64 7.73 1.16
C GLU A 453 11.35 7.13 1.74
N ASP A 454 10.79 7.74 2.78
CA ASP A 454 9.54 7.28 3.41
C ASP A 454 8.32 7.55 2.52
N ILE A 455 7.92 6.54 1.75
CA ILE A 455 6.79 6.64 0.82
C ILE A 455 5.47 6.12 1.38
N HIS A 456 5.48 5.40 2.51
CA HIS A 456 4.29 4.75 3.06
C HIS A 456 4.06 4.95 4.56
N GLY A 457 4.99 5.54 5.28
CA GLY A 457 4.85 5.90 6.68
C GLY A 457 5.06 4.75 7.67
N ALA A 458 5.60 5.08 8.84
CA ALA A 458 5.67 4.14 9.96
C ALA A 458 4.27 3.71 10.41
N GLY A 459 4.06 2.40 10.52
CA GLY A 459 2.76 1.76 10.73
C GLY A 459 2.14 1.17 9.45
N ALA A 460 2.84 1.24 8.31
CA ALA A 460 2.43 0.59 7.07
C ALA A 460 2.37 -0.93 7.21
N VAL A 461 1.44 -1.53 6.46
CA VAL A 461 1.30 -2.97 6.30
C VAL A 461 1.43 -3.29 4.83
N ARG A 462 2.38 -4.16 4.50
CA ARG A 462 2.67 -4.62 3.14
C ARG A 462 3.10 -6.06 3.19
N PHE A 463 3.50 -6.61 2.05
CA PHE A 463 4.06 -7.95 2.00
C PHE A 463 5.35 -7.95 1.19
N ASP A 464 6.16 -8.99 1.43
CA ASP A 464 7.39 -9.24 0.67
C ASP A 464 7.56 -10.74 0.40
N THR A 465 8.45 -11.09 -0.52
CA THR A 465 8.76 -12.48 -0.84
C THR A 465 9.34 -13.19 0.37
N LYS A 466 8.95 -14.45 0.56
CA LYS A 466 9.40 -15.31 1.68
C LYS A 466 10.85 -15.77 1.53
N ILE A 467 11.40 -15.72 0.32
CA ILE A 467 12.72 -16.23 -0.03
C ILE A 467 13.47 -15.25 -0.92
N LYS A 468 14.79 -15.29 -0.82
CA LYS A 468 15.71 -14.54 -1.68
C LYS A 468 15.51 -14.88 -3.15
N ASP A 469 15.60 -13.87 -4.00
CA ASP A 469 15.45 -13.96 -5.46
C ASP A 469 14.06 -14.51 -5.84
N GLY A 470 13.07 -14.36 -4.95
CA GLY A 470 11.68 -14.69 -5.21
C GLY A 470 11.01 -13.66 -6.11
N PRO A 471 9.74 -13.88 -6.50
CA PRO A 471 9.01 -12.89 -7.28
C PRO A 471 8.90 -11.58 -6.49
N ALA A 472 9.51 -10.49 -6.98
CA ALA A 472 9.34 -9.15 -6.41
C ALA A 472 8.20 -8.43 -7.16
N ILE A 473 7.25 -7.86 -6.42
CA ILE A 473 6.15 -7.08 -7.02
C ILE A 473 6.09 -5.64 -6.51
N GLU A 474 6.85 -5.31 -5.48
CA GLU A 474 7.03 -3.96 -4.98
C GLU A 474 8.54 -3.68 -4.89
N ASN A 475 8.92 -2.39 -5.03
CA ASN A 475 10.24 -1.88 -5.43
C ASN A 475 11.49 -2.67 -4.98
N GLU A 476 11.50 -3.20 -3.77
CA GLU A 476 12.65 -3.90 -3.20
C GLU A 476 12.27 -5.14 -2.43
N GLU A 477 13.16 -6.13 -2.49
CA GLU A 477 13.07 -7.39 -1.77
C GLU A 477 13.63 -7.25 -0.34
N ARG A 478 12.76 -7.37 0.66
CA ARG A 478 13.08 -7.36 2.09
C ARG A 478 12.76 -8.70 2.73
N ILE A 479 13.70 -9.62 2.55
CA ILE A 479 13.56 -11.00 3.04
C ILE A 479 13.90 -11.16 4.53
N ASN A 480 14.54 -10.19 5.18
CA ASN A 480 14.97 -10.33 6.58
C ASN A 480 14.25 -9.31 7.48
N ASN A 481 13.11 -9.71 8.04
CA ASN A 481 12.34 -8.89 8.97
C ASN A 481 12.40 -9.45 10.40
N TYR A 482 12.12 -8.61 11.38
CA TYR A 482 12.20 -8.92 12.80
C TYR A 482 10.97 -9.69 13.26
N VAL A 483 11.02 -10.23 14.48
CA VAL A 483 9.92 -10.97 15.08
C VAL A 483 9.58 -10.39 16.46
N ARG A 484 8.29 -10.23 16.72
CA ARG A 484 7.76 -10.02 18.08
C ARG A 484 6.82 -11.17 18.39
N LEU A 485 7.10 -11.89 19.47
CA LEU A 485 6.34 -13.06 19.85
C LEU A 485 5.00 -12.66 20.47
N VAL A 486 3.96 -13.44 20.16
CA VAL A 486 2.64 -13.33 20.76
C VAL A 486 2.18 -14.68 21.29
N ARG A 487 1.29 -14.65 22.29
CA ARG A 487 0.56 -15.80 22.82
C ARG A 487 -0.79 -15.33 23.34
N ASN A 488 -1.69 -16.26 23.63
CA ASN A 488 -2.91 -15.96 24.36
C ASN A 488 -2.63 -15.91 25.87
N VAL A 489 -3.30 -15.03 26.60
CA VAL A 489 -3.41 -15.12 28.07
C VAL A 489 -4.18 -16.39 28.40
N LYS A 490 -3.68 -17.18 29.36
CA LYS A 490 -4.30 -18.42 29.81
C LYS A 490 -5.12 -18.23 31.08
#